data_AF-A0A9E3XXU0-F1
#
_entry.id   AF-A0A9E3XXU0-F1
#
_cell.length_a   1.000
_cell.length_b   1.000
_cell.length_c   1.000
_cell.angle_alpha   90.00
_cell.angle_beta   90.00
_cell.angle_gamma   90.00
#
_symmetry.space_group_name_H-M   'P 1'
#
loop_
_entity.id
_entity.type
_entity.pdbx_description
1 polymer ?
#
loop_
_entity_poly.entity_id
_entity_poly.type
_entity_poly.pdbx_seq_one_letter_code
_entity_poly.pdbx_strand_id
1 'polypeptide(L)'
;MTQPWSCPQCGAANGADAVFCSACGAPAPVIGAMPPPHAPTPTAPPPGAPPAFAPTPTAPPPGAPAGVQMGFPPGMPPPPGAPPQQKKRSPALIIGGVVGAVALVGAVFVFTSKDDDKATTGASTTVGGVTTVAGSSTSSVPEGYLDPSSLQPGEVLLEPVNVPTVDPFTDSAGTGTEATPTVTLPDIALPTTTAPLDEGQVALPAVNGNTPGLYGGTRNAAECNQQAMISFLEAHPDKAAAWAGVQGIQVSEIRAYIEGLTPVVLTRDTRVTNHGFRNGQAYAHPSVLQRGHAVLVDQWGVPRAKCSCGNPLTPPEPVAGPPIYVGDPWPEWNVTVIVVVVAGPPVDGGFVLVDLTTGQLIIRTVGATPDTPDLATGDIRVTLRWSDASDIDLAVTDPFGDTVSYGSRTVASGGALDVDANSACDTVMTSPAENIVWTGTPPDGRYTVTVHLWGNCSSGDSHAYNLVVLVGGVPVALYDATTLAPASGNGTVSSSVTTVTYVFDVGTGGPTTPGGDDVATAAATIIDQLLLDCGVDAILHDGGAVDGGWRWIAITPAGDASFVVMDPMGDWYVVPEDEIAGNYAVSCGFYTP
;
A
#
# COMPACT_ATOMS: atom_id res chain seq x y z
N MET A 1 -29.54 30.23 4.31
CA MET A 1 -30.21 29.09 3.67
C MET A 1 -29.20 28.47 2.73
N THR A 2 -28.55 27.41 3.17
CA THR A 2 -27.57 26.61 2.43
C THR A 2 -28.32 25.88 1.29
N GLN A 3 -27.69 25.73 0.12
CA GLN A 3 -28.27 25.03 -1.04
C GLN A 3 -27.73 23.59 -1.08
N PRO A 4 -28.52 22.59 -1.50
CA PRO A 4 -27.99 21.25 -1.78
C PRO A 4 -26.89 21.33 -2.84
N TRP A 5 -25.89 20.46 -2.73
CA TRP A 5 -24.68 20.50 -3.56
C TRP A 5 -24.39 19.14 -4.19
N SER A 6 -23.77 19.16 -5.38
CA SER A 6 -23.33 17.95 -6.06
C SER A 6 -21.86 17.71 -5.76
N CYS A 7 -21.50 16.49 -5.40
CA CYS A 7 -20.11 16.14 -5.14
C CYS A 7 -19.28 16.28 -6.42
N PRO A 8 -18.18 17.07 -6.42
CA PRO A 8 -17.33 17.22 -7.59
C PRO A 8 -16.49 15.96 -7.87
N GLN A 9 -16.33 15.07 -6.89
CA GLN A 9 -15.53 13.85 -7.03
C GLN A 9 -16.34 12.69 -7.62
N CYS A 10 -17.59 12.48 -7.17
CA CYS A 10 -18.40 11.32 -7.59
C CYS A 10 -19.77 11.68 -8.20
N GLY A 11 -20.14 12.96 -8.25
CA GLY A 11 -21.42 13.41 -8.82
C GLY A 11 -22.66 13.17 -7.94
N ALA A 12 -22.51 12.60 -6.74
CA ALA A 12 -23.63 12.35 -5.85
C ALA A 12 -24.23 13.64 -5.29
N ALA A 13 -25.57 13.68 -5.16
CA ALA A 13 -26.29 14.81 -4.60
C ALA A 13 -26.30 14.75 -3.07
N ASN A 14 -25.98 15.87 -2.42
CA ASN A 14 -25.89 16.00 -0.98
C ASN A 14 -26.84 17.08 -0.45
N GLY A 15 -27.32 16.88 0.78
CA GLY A 15 -28.15 17.85 1.48
C GLY A 15 -27.40 19.16 1.75
N ALA A 16 -28.14 20.25 1.92
CA ALA A 16 -27.58 21.59 2.12
C ALA A 16 -26.65 21.72 3.33
N ASP A 17 -26.86 20.90 4.37
CA ASP A 17 -26.07 20.93 5.60
C ASP A 17 -25.04 19.78 5.65
N ALA A 18 -24.92 19.00 4.58
CA ALA A 18 -23.95 17.91 4.51
C ALA A 18 -22.54 18.48 4.31
N VAL A 19 -21.68 18.27 5.31
CA VAL A 19 -20.26 18.70 5.29
C VAL A 19 -19.39 17.74 4.47
N PHE A 20 -19.87 16.51 4.26
CA PHE A 20 -19.21 15.47 3.47
C PHE A 20 -20.21 14.79 2.54
N CYS A 21 -19.69 14.27 1.43
CA CYS A 21 -20.48 13.54 0.45
C CYS A 21 -20.90 12.19 1.01
N SER A 22 -22.20 11.90 1.05
CA SER A 22 -22.74 10.64 1.59
C SER A 22 -22.28 9.39 0.80
N ALA A 23 -21.92 9.56 -0.47
CA ALA A 23 -21.49 8.45 -1.33
C ALA A 23 -19.97 8.18 -1.33
N CYS A 24 -19.12 9.18 -1.10
CA CYS A 24 -17.66 9.01 -1.25
C CYS A 24 -16.83 9.70 -0.15
N GLY A 25 -17.47 10.36 0.81
CA GLY A 25 -16.79 11.03 1.93
C GLY A 25 -16.08 12.34 1.58
N ALA A 26 -16.04 12.77 0.31
CA ALA A 26 -15.38 14.02 -0.07
C ALA A 26 -16.03 15.25 0.61
N PRO A 27 -15.25 16.23 1.11
CA PRO A 27 -15.80 17.40 1.80
C PRO A 27 -16.63 18.29 0.86
N ALA A 28 -17.59 19.01 1.45
CA ALA A 28 -18.39 19.99 0.75
C ALA A 28 -17.51 21.09 0.15
N PRO A 29 -17.74 21.51 -1.11
CA PRO A 29 -16.96 22.56 -1.73
C PRO A 29 -17.15 23.88 -0.97
N VAL A 30 -16.04 24.50 -0.58
CA VAL A 30 -16.05 25.79 0.12
C VAL A 30 -16.57 26.86 -0.82
N ILE A 31 -17.64 27.55 -0.40
CA ILE A 31 -18.30 28.61 -1.18
C ILE A 31 -17.32 29.78 -1.36
N GLY A 32 -16.64 29.84 -2.50
CA GLY A 32 -15.65 30.88 -2.80
C GLY A 32 -14.70 30.55 -3.97
N ALA A 33 -14.52 29.28 -4.32
CA ALA A 33 -13.73 28.91 -5.49
C ALA A 33 -14.56 29.06 -6.78
N MET A 34 -14.19 30.03 -7.62
CA MET A 34 -14.69 30.11 -8.99
C MET A 34 -14.29 28.84 -9.76
N PRO A 35 -15.19 28.24 -10.56
CA PRO A 35 -14.82 27.09 -11.38
C PRO A 35 -13.84 27.52 -12.49
N PRO A 36 -12.91 26.63 -12.91
CA PRO A 36 -12.02 26.91 -14.02
C PRO A 36 -12.83 27.10 -15.31
N PRO A 37 -12.38 27.97 -16.25
CA PRO A 37 -13.13 28.24 -17.46
C PRO A 37 -13.24 26.96 -18.31
N HIS A 38 -14.46 26.67 -18.76
CA HIS A 38 -14.72 25.56 -19.67
C HIS A 38 -13.87 25.66 -20.94
N ALA A 39 -13.25 24.54 -21.31
CA ALA A 39 -12.59 24.39 -22.60
C ALA A 39 -13.58 24.69 -23.75
N PRO A 40 -13.19 25.48 -24.76
CA PRO A 40 -14.08 25.78 -25.88
C PRO A 40 -14.33 24.50 -26.70
N THR A 41 -15.60 24.31 -27.04
CA THR A 41 -16.07 23.25 -27.94
C THR A 41 -15.43 23.44 -29.33
N PRO A 42 -14.98 22.37 -30.02
CA PRO A 42 -14.36 22.50 -31.33
C PRO A 42 -15.38 23.02 -32.35
N THR A 43 -15.15 24.24 -32.83
CA THR A 43 -15.90 24.83 -33.93
C THR A 43 -15.38 24.30 -35.25
N ALA A 44 -16.29 24.01 -36.19
CA ALA A 44 -15.95 23.58 -37.54
C ALA A 44 -15.05 24.61 -38.27
N PRO A 45 -14.13 24.19 -39.15
CA PRO A 45 -13.26 25.12 -39.84
C PRO A 45 -14.07 25.98 -40.83
N PRO A 46 -13.69 27.25 -41.04
CA PRO A 46 -14.35 28.11 -41.99
C PRO A 46 -14.15 27.61 -43.43
N PRO A 47 -15.14 27.80 -44.33
CA PRO A 47 -15.05 27.36 -45.71
C PRO A 47 -13.98 28.17 -46.46
N GLY A 48 -12.92 27.50 -46.92
CA GLY A 48 -11.86 28.13 -47.72
C GLY A 48 -10.42 27.66 -47.48
N ALA A 49 -10.18 26.71 -46.57
CA ALA A 49 -8.84 26.14 -46.38
C ALA A 49 -8.43 25.24 -47.58
N PRO A 50 -7.24 25.42 -48.18
CA PRO A 50 -6.75 24.54 -49.24
C PRO A 50 -6.44 23.13 -48.70
N PRO A 51 -6.54 22.07 -49.53
CA PRO A 51 -6.38 20.70 -49.06
C PRO A 51 -4.95 20.44 -48.56
N ALA A 52 -4.87 19.71 -47.45
CA ALA A 52 -3.62 19.26 -46.85
C ALA A 52 -2.83 18.38 -47.84
N PHE A 53 -1.53 18.66 -47.96
CA PHE A 53 -0.60 17.89 -48.78
C PHE A 53 -0.46 16.46 -48.25
N ALA A 54 -0.54 15.48 -49.15
CA ALA A 54 -0.25 14.09 -48.86
C ALA A 54 1.24 13.91 -48.45
N PRO A 55 1.55 13.01 -47.49
CA PRO A 55 2.93 12.76 -47.09
C PRO A 55 3.68 12.01 -48.21
N THR A 56 4.84 12.54 -48.58
CA THR A 56 5.84 11.85 -49.42
C THR A 56 6.49 10.69 -48.65
N PRO A 57 6.78 9.54 -49.29
CA PRO A 57 7.47 8.43 -48.63
C PRO A 57 8.92 8.77 -48.33
N THR A 58 9.33 8.63 -47.07
CA THR A 58 10.70 8.82 -46.59
C THR A 58 11.58 7.64 -47.01
N ALA A 59 12.74 7.95 -47.58
CA ALA A 59 13.78 6.98 -47.97
C ALA A 59 14.47 6.35 -46.73
N PRO A 60 15.04 5.13 -46.85
CA PRO A 60 15.74 4.48 -45.75
C PRO A 60 17.11 5.13 -45.47
N PRO A 61 17.59 5.11 -44.21
CA PRO A 61 18.86 5.73 -43.84
C PRO A 61 20.07 4.93 -44.36
N PRO A 62 21.20 5.61 -44.65
CA PRO A 62 22.43 4.96 -45.11
C PRO A 62 23.13 4.17 -44.00
N GLY A 63 23.78 3.07 -44.38
CA GLY A 63 24.41 2.09 -43.50
C GLY A 63 25.52 2.63 -42.59
N ALA A 64 25.67 1.99 -41.44
CA ALA A 64 26.66 2.28 -40.40
C ALA A 64 28.11 2.06 -40.86
N PRO A 65 29.07 2.88 -40.40
CA PRO A 65 30.48 2.52 -40.45
C PRO A 65 30.83 1.52 -39.33
N ALA A 66 31.77 0.63 -39.64
CA ALA A 66 32.24 -0.44 -38.77
C ALA A 66 33.07 0.07 -37.57
N GLY A 67 32.76 -0.48 -36.39
CA GLY A 67 33.71 -0.92 -35.36
C GLY A 67 34.58 0.13 -34.64
N VAL A 68 34.20 0.46 -33.41
CA VAL A 68 35.16 0.71 -32.32
C VAL A 68 34.64 0.03 -31.05
N GLN A 69 35.37 -0.99 -30.60
CA GLN A 69 35.13 -1.70 -29.35
C GLN A 69 35.91 -0.99 -28.24
N MET A 70 35.21 -0.31 -27.34
CA MET A 70 35.80 0.27 -26.13
C MET A 70 35.72 -0.79 -25.02
N GLY A 71 36.88 -1.20 -24.51
CA GLY A 71 37.03 -2.29 -23.55
C GLY A 71 36.77 -1.89 -22.09
N PHE A 72 36.43 -2.90 -21.30
CA PHE A 72 36.28 -2.88 -19.85
C PHE A 72 37.56 -2.44 -19.11
N PRO A 73 37.47 -1.81 -17.92
CA PRO A 73 38.56 -1.78 -16.96
C PRO A 73 38.73 -3.18 -16.28
N PRO A 74 39.97 -3.64 -16.00
CA PRO A 74 40.22 -4.99 -15.51
C PRO A 74 40.02 -5.10 -13.99
N GLY A 75 39.29 -6.12 -13.51
CA GLY A 75 39.19 -6.39 -12.07
C GLY A 75 38.32 -7.55 -11.59
N MET A 76 37.33 -8.03 -12.34
CA MET A 76 36.50 -9.17 -11.90
C MET A 76 36.99 -10.51 -12.48
N PRO A 77 37.24 -11.55 -11.66
CA PRO A 77 37.37 -12.91 -12.16
C PRO A 77 36.00 -13.44 -12.61
N PRO A 78 35.91 -14.13 -13.76
CA PRO A 78 34.66 -14.76 -14.20
C PRO A 78 34.25 -15.88 -13.24
N PRO A 79 32.94 -16.05 -12.96
CA PRO A 79 32.46 -17.17 -12.15
C PRO A 79 32.80 -18.52 -12.81
N PRO A 80 33.06 -19.59 -12.04
CA PRO A 80 33.27 -20.92 -12.60
C PRO A 80 32.04 -21.33 -13.42
N GLY A 81 32.26 -21.60 -14.71
CA GLY A 81 31.19 -22.02 -15.62
C GLY A 81 30.45 -23.24 -15.09
N ALA A 82 29.11 -23.18 -15.15
CA ALA A 82 28.25 -24.31 -14.83
C ALA A 82 28.67 -25.55 -15.65
N PRO A 83 28.81 -26.74 -15.04
CA PRO A 83 29.08 -27.96 -15.80
C PRO A 83 27.91 -28.26 -16.76
N PRO A 84 28.20 -28.82 -17.95
CA PRO A 84 27.19 -29.01 -18.98
C PRO A 84 26.05 -29.92 -18.47
N GLN A 85 24.82 -29.44 -18.59
CA GLN A 85 23.62 -30.18 -18.20
C GLN A 85 23.54 -31.51 -18.97
N GLN A 86 23.76 -32.61 -18.26
CA GLN A 86 23.44 -33.95 -18.76
C GLN A 86 21.92 -34.11 -18.80
N LYS A 87 21.36 -34.27 -20.00
CA LYS A 87 19.98 -34.69 -20.24
C LYS A 87 19.68 -35.98 -19.45
N LYS A 88 18.99 -35.87 -18.32
CA LYS A 88 18.42 -37.02 -17.62
C LYS A 88 17.18 -37.50 -18.39
N ARG A 89 17.33 -38.65 -19.04
CA ARG A 89 16.20 -39.47 -19.51
C ARG A 89 15.57 -40.15 -18.30
N SER A 90 14.27 -39.97 -18.12
CA SER A 90 13.44 -40.66 -17.14
C SER A 90 13.28 -42.15 -17.50
N PRO A 91 13.46 -43.10 -16.56
CA PRO A 91 12.98 -44.45 -16.73
C PRO A 91 11.69 -44.69 -15.93
N ALA A 92 10.75 -45.33 -16.60
CA ALA A 92 9.49 -45.81 -16.05
C ALA A 92 9.67 -47.02 -15.11
N LEU A 93 8.77 -47.08 -14.12
CA LEU A 93 8.15 -48.24 -13.47
C LEU A 93 8.73 -49.65 -13.73
N ILE A 94 9.19 -50.34 -12.66
CA ILE A 94 9.15 -51.81 -12.57
C ILE A 94 8.70 -52.23 -11.17
N ILE A 95 7.73 -53.16 -11.18
CA ILE A 95 7.05 -53.83 -10.06
C ILE A 95 7.89 -55.00 -9.51
N GLY A 96 7.78 -55.25 -8.21
CA GLY A 96 8.15 -56.50 -7.52
C GLY A 96 8.87 -56.20 -6.19
N GLY A 97 8.41 -56.52 -4.98
CA GLY A 97 7.46 -57.52 -4.51
C GLY A 97 8.20 -58.62 -3.76
N VAL A 98 8.43 -58.49 -2.43
CA VAL A 98 8.60 -59.61 -1.48
C VAL A 98 8.27 -59.17 -0.03
N VAL A 99 7.18 -59.75 0.47
CA VAL A 99 6.89 -60.31 1.81
C VAL A 99 7.90 -60.10 2.95
N GLY A 100 7.41 -59.59 4.09
CA GLY A 100 7.99 -59.77 5.43
C GLY A 100 6.98 -59.37 6.50
N ALA A 101 6.56 -60.31 7.34
CA ALA A 101 5.35 -60.27 8.16
C ALA A 101 5.61 -59.95 9.65
N VAL A 102 4.53 -59.48 10.34
CA VAL A 102 4.25 -59.51 11.81
C VAL A 102 4.96 -58.40 12.63
N ALA A 103 4.30 -57.56 13.46
CA ALA A 103 3.27 -57.84 14.46
C ALA A 103 2.30 -56.67 14.77
N LEU A 104 1.13 -57.07 15.28
CA LEU A 104 -0.04 -56.34 15.80
C LEU A 104 0.21 -55.47 17.05
N VAL A 105 -0.51 -54.35 17.18
CA VAL A 105 -1.50 -53.91 18.20
C VAL A 105 -2.01 -52.53 17.71
N GLY A 106 -3.28 -52.14 17.59
CA GLY A 106 -4.56 -52.62 18.06
C GLY A 106 -5.34 -51.46 18.70
N ALA A 107 -6.25 -50.81 17.95
CA ALA A 107 -7.53 -50.20 18.40
C ALA A 107 -8.10 -49.20 17.36
N VAL A 108 -9.11 -49.63 16.60
CA VAL A 108 -10.08 -48.75 15.93
C VAL A 108 -11.46 -49.31 16.22
N PHE A 109 -12.31 -48.51 16.86
CA PHE A 109 -13.75 -48.78 17.01
C PHE A 109 -14.47 -48.18 15.80
N VAL A 110 -15.08 -49.04 14.98
CA VAL A 110 -16.06 -48.67 13.94
C VAL A 110 -17.44 -49.03 14.48
N PHE A 111 -18.34 -48.04 14.55
CA PHE A 111 -19.77 -48.28 14.71
C PHE A 111 -20.39 -48.61 13.34
N THR A 112 -20.94 -49.82 13.24
CA THR A 112 -21.80 -50.23 12.12
C THR A 112 -23.26 -49.99 12.48
N SER A 113 -23.97 -49.27 11.64
CA SER A 113 -25.44 -49.17 11.63
C SER A 113 -26.08 -50.54 11.36
N LYS A 114 -27.22 -50.81 12.02
CA LYS A 114 -28.13 -51.91 11.68
C LYS A 114 -29.57 -51.53 12.06
N ASP A 115 -30.47 -52.00 11.22
CA ASP A 115 -31.82 -51.50 10.95
C ASP A 115 -32.96 -52.05 11.84
N ASP A 116 -34.12 -51.38 11.68
CA ASP A 116 -35.53 -51.84 11.65
C ASP A 116 -36.19 -52.52 12.87
N ASP A 117 -37.36 -51.99 13.31
CA ASP A 117 -38.67 -52.46 12.82
C ASP A 117 -39.91 -51.71 13.39
N LYS A 118 -40.86 -51.45 12.48
CA LYS A 118 -42.35 -51.41 12.54
C LYS A 118 -43.15 -50.62 13.58
N ALA A 119 -44.06 -49.78 13.06
CA ALA A 119 -45.52 -49.89 13.30
C ALA A 119 -46.41 -49.24 12.20
N THR A 120 -47.10 -50.12 11.49
CA THR A 120 -48.49 -50.14 10.97
C THR A 120 -49.26 -48.87 10.50
N THR A 121 -49.87 -49.06 9.32
CA THR A 121 -50.75 -48.26 8.45
C THR A 121 -52.11 -47.79 8.98
N GLY A 122 -52.57 -46.63 8.48
CA GLY A 122 -53.98 -46.20 8.40
C GLY A 122 -54.15 -44.97 7.49
N ALA A 123 -55.09 -45.01 6.54
CA ALA A 123 -55.15 -44.17 5.34
C ALA A 123 -55.95 -42.84 5.45
N SER A 124 -55.59 -41.90 4.56
CA SER A 124 -56.38 -40.87 3.84
C SER A 124 -57.30 -39.90 4.61
N THR A 125 -57.05 -38.59 4.48
CA THR A 125 -57.82 -37.62 3.64
C THR A 125 -57.51 -36.16 4.05
N THR A 126 -57.31 -35.32 3.05
CA THR A 126 -56.95 -33.91 2.98
C THR A 126 -57.89 -32.95 3.74
N VAL A 127 -57.36 -31.97 4.48
CA VAL A 127 -57.87 -30.57 4.54
C VAL A 127 -56.69 -29.63 4.81
N GLY A 128 -56.56 -28.59 3.98
CA GLY A 128 -55.50 -27.60 4.03
C GLY A 128 -55.53 -26.73 5.29
N GLY A 129 -54.35 -26.53 5.87
CA GLY A 129 -54.04 -25.46 6.79
C GLY A 129 -52.71 -24.85 6.37
N VAL A 130 -52.74 -23.59 5.94
CA VAL A 130 -51.54 -22.77 5.81
C VAL A 130 -51.03 -22.56 7.23
N THR A 131 -50.07 -23.38 7.65
CA THR A 131 -49.27 -23.09 8.83
C THR A 131 -48.10 -22.25 8.36
N THR A 132 -48.15 -20.96 8.66
CA THR A 132 -46.95 -20.10 8.63
C THR A 132 -45.91 -20.76 9.51
N VAL A 133 -44.92 -21.41 8.89
CA VAL A 133 -43.70 -21.81 9.58
C VAL A 133 -43.02 -20.50 9.93
N ALA A 134 -43.15 -20.07 11.18
CA ALA A 134 -42.21 -19.13 11.77
C ALA A 134 -40.83 -19.77 11.57
N GLY A 135 -40.03 -19.21 10.68
CA GLY A 135 -38.64 -19.60 10.49
C GLY A 135 -37.96 -19.50 11.84
N SER A 136 -37.63 -20.65 12.42
CA SER A 136 -36.89 -20.72 13.67
C SER A 136 -35.52 -20.12 13.40
N SER A 137 -35.32 -18.87 13.81
CA SER A 137 -34.05 -18.16 13.76
C SER A 137 -33.11 -18.79 14.78
N THR A 138 -32.39 -19.84 14.39
CA THR A 138 -31.29 -20.35 15.19
C THR A 138 -30.15 -19.34 15.08
N SER A 139 -30.06 -18.46 16.07
CA SER A 139 -28.89 -17.61 16.27
C SER A 139 -27.65 -18.51 16.39
N SER A 140 -26.60 -18.19 15.64
CA SER A 140 -25.28 -18.85 15.71
C SER A 140 -24.49 -18.45 16.96
N VAL A 141 -25.04 -17.55 17.79
CA VAL A 141 -24.37 -17.02 18.98
C VAL A 141 -24.11 -18.17 19.97
N PRO A 142 -22.84 -18.48 20.28
CA PRO A 142 -22.52 -19.46 21.30
C PRO A 142 -23.04 -19.00 22.67
N GLU A 143 -23.49 -19.93 23.50
CA GLU A 143 -24.01 -19.62 24.84
C GLU A 143 -22.95 -18.87 25.67
N GLY A 144 -23.32 -17.70 26.21
CA GLY A 144 -22.42 -16.83 26.97
C GLY A 144 -21.80 -15.67 26.18
N TYR A 145 -21.96 -15.62 24.86
CA TYR A 145 -21.49 -14.50 24.04
C TYR A 145 -22.58 -13.44 23.85
N LEU A 146 -22.17 -12.17 23.81
CA LEU A 146 -23.06 -11.06 23.44
C LEU A 146 -23.44 -11.18 21.97
N ASP A 147 -24.72 -11.03 21.65
CA ASP A 147 -25.21 -10.96 20.28
C ASP A 147 -25.00 -9.53 19.72
N PRO A 148 -24.09 -9.32 18.76
CA PRO A 148 -23.78 -7.98 18.26
C PRO A 148 -24.97 -7.28 17.58
N SER A 149 -25.98 -8.03 17.13
CA SER A 149 -27.20 -7.46 16.55
C SER A 149 -28.17 -6.88 17.59
N SER A 150 -27.90 -7.10 18.89
CA SER A 150 -28.76 -6.70 20.01
C SER A 150 -28.17 -5.56 20.86
N LEU A 151 -27.04 -4.98 20.42
CA LEU A 151 -26.39 -3.86 21.10
C LEU A 151 -27.37 -2.69 21.28
N GLN A 152 -27.35 -2.10 22.46
CA GLN A 152 -28.15 -0.93 22.80
C GLN A 152 -27.51 0.35 22.23
N PRO A 153 -28.28 1.43 22.04
CA PRO A 153 -27.73 2.71 21.60
C PRO A 153 -26.57 3.18 22.50
N GLY A 154 -25.43 3.49 21.88
CA GLY A 154 -24.22 3.91 22.57
C GLY A 154 -23.31 2.77 23.04
N GLU A 155 -23.71 1.51 22.89
CA GLU A 155 -22.82 0.37 23.15
C GLU A 155 -21.82 0.16 22.01
N VAL A 156 -20.60 -0.18 22.38
CA VAL A 156 -19.50 -0.52 21.47
C VAL A 156 -18.92 -1.87 21.90
N LEU A 157 -18.92 -2.83 20.98
CA LEU A 157 -18.45 -4.19 21.25
C LEU A 157 -16.91 -4.24 21.28
N LEU A 158 -16.35 -4.86 22.31
CA LEU A 158 -14.94 -5.22 22.37
C LEU A 158 -14.75 -6.56 21.65
N GLU A 159 -13.84 -6.59 20.67
CA GLU A 159 -13.52 -7.80 19.91
C GLU A 159 -12.06 -8.21 20.14
N PRO A 160 -11.78 -9.10 21.11
CA PRO A 160 -10.44 -9.63 21.33
C PRO A 160 -9.94 -10.48 20.16
N VAL A 161 -8.61 -10.60 20.03
CA VAL A 161 -7.99 -11.51 19.05
C VAL A 161 -8.30 -12.97 19.39
N ASN A 162 -8.38 -13.84 18.37
CA ASN A 162 -8.65 -15.29 18.50
C ASN A 162 -9.98 -15.67 19.16
N VAL A 163 -10.90 -14.73 19.34
CA VAL A 163 -12.26 -15.03 19.78
C VAL A 163 -13.13 -15.28 18.54
N PRO A 164 -13.84 -16.42 18.45
CA PRO A 164 -14.74 -16.69 17.34
C PRO A 164 -15.74 -15.55 17.15
N THR A 165 -15.81 -15.02 15.93
CA THR A 165 -16.75 -13.95 15.60
C THR A 165 -18.13 -14.54 15.37
N VAL A 166 -19.16 -13.90 15.93
CA VAL A 166 -20.57 -14.23 15.68
C VAL A 166 -20.94 -13.80 14.26
N ASP A 167 -21.69 -14.64 13.54
CA ASP A 167 -22.23 -14.38 12.20
C ASP A 167 -21.19 -13.93 11.15
N PRO A 168 -20.14 -14.74 10.91
CA PRO A 168 -19.08 -14.39 9.99
C PRO A 168 -19.56 -14.38 8.53
N PHE A 169 -18.99 -13.47 7.73
CA PHE A 169 -19.21 -13.44 6.28
C PHE A 169 -18.53 -14.63 5.59
N THR A 170 -17.32 -14.98 5.96
CA THR A 170 -16.59 -16.11 5.37
C THR A 170 -16.09 -17.05 6.46
N ASP A 171 -15.64 -18.24 6.08
CA ASP A 171 -14.68 -18.96 6.93
C ASP A 171 -13.45 -18.05 7.17
N SER A 172 -12.66 -18.34 8.21
CA SER A 172 -11.44 -17.57 8.47
C SER A 172 -10.58 -17.46 7.22
N ALA A 173 -10.37 -16.24 6.75
CA ALA A 173 -9.42 -15.93 5.68
C ALA A 173 -7.99 -15.77 6.24
N GLY A 174 -7.81 -15.77 7.56
CA GLY A 174 -6.50 -15.80 8.21
C GLY A 174 -5.88 -17.19 8.27
N THR A 175 -4.55 -17.25 8.30
CA THR A 175 -3.76 -18.50 8.23
C THR A 175 -3.34 -19.08 9.59
N GLY A 176 -3.69 -18.42 10.70
CA GLY A 176 -3.28 -18.88 12.04
C GLY A 176 -3.92 -18.13 13.20
N THR A 177 -3.40 -18.39 14.39
CA THR A 177 -3.73 -17.67 15.62
C THR A 177 -3.14 -16.26 15.54
N GLU A 178 -4.00 -15.25 15.62
CA GLU A 178 -3.60 -13.85 15.73
C GLU A 178 -2.84 -13.63 17.03
N ALA A 179 -1.87 -12.72 17.05
CA ALA A 179 -1.10 -12.44 18.24
C ALA A 179 -0.96 -10.94 18.43
N THR A 180 -1.04 -10.50 19.69
CA THR A 180 -0.69 -9.14 20.06
C THR A 180 0.80 -8.91 19.79
N PRO A 181 1.21 -7.77 19.20
CA PRO A 181 2.61 -7.42 19.03
C PRO A 181 3.40 -7.50 20.34
N THR A 182 4.54 -8.20 20.32
CA THR A 182 5.46 -8.33 21.47
C THR A 182 6.73 -7.48 21.33
N VAL A 183 6.98 -6.96 20.13
CA VAL A 183 8.10 -6.06 19.84
C VAL A 183 7.82 -4.64 20.33
N THR A 184 8.87 -3.85 20.52
CA THR A 184 8.73 -2.41 20.74
C THR A 184 8.14 -1.78 19.49
N LEU A 185 6.99 -1.12 19.66
CA LEU A 185 6.32 -0.42 18.57
C LEU A 185 6.81 1.04 18.53
N PRO A 186 6.89 1.65 17.34
CA PRO A 186 7.14 3.08 17.22
C PRO A 186 6.12 3.90 18.01
N ASP A 187 6.58 5.00 18.59
CA ASP A 187 5.70 6.01 19.14
C ASP A 187 5.10 6.81 17.97
N ILE A 188 3.81 6.62 17.78
CA ILE A 188 3.04 7.41 16.82
C ILE A 188 2.45 8.59 17.58
N ALA A 189 2.74 9.79 17.11
CA ALA A 189 2.14 11.00 17.65
C ALA A 189 0.62 10.93 17.46
N LEU A 190 -0.11 10.68 18.54
CA LEU A 190 -1.56 10.74 18.54
C LEU A 190 -1.97 12.20 18.70
N PRO A 191 -2.81 12.75 17.81
CA PRO A 191 -3.29 14.11 18.00
C PRO A 191 -4.02 14.19 19.35
N THR A 192 -3.56 15.10 20.20
CA THR A 192 -4.29 15.45 21.41
C THR A 192 -5.43 16.35 21.00
N THR A 193 -6.66 15.96 21.30
CA THR A 193 -7.84 16.76 20.96
C THR A 193 -7.85 17.99 21.86
N THR A 194 -7.41 19.13 21.34
CA THR A 194 -7.43 20.42 22.05
C THR A 194 -8.76 21.16 21.89
N ALA A 195 -9.65 20.68 21.02
CA ALA A 195 -11.00 21.21 20.85
C ALA A 195 -11.87 20.83 22.08
N PRO A 196 -12.61 21.79 22.67
CA PRO A 196 -13.64 21.48 23.65
C PRO A 196 -14.66 20.52 23.02
N LEU A 197 -14.81 19.35 23.63
CA LEU A 197 -15.86 18.42 23.26
C LEU A 197 -17.19 18.93 23.85
N ASP A 198 -18.27 18.81 23.08
CA ASP A 198 -19.62 19.01 23.63
C ASP A 198 -19.88 17.99 24.75
N GLU A 199 -20.77 18.33 25.69
CA GLU A 199 -21.09 17.47 26.83
C GLU A 199 -21.58 16.10 26.34
N GLY A 200 -20.78 15.06 26.62
CA GLY A 200 -21.07 13.68 26.21
C GLY A 200 -20.24 13.19 25.01
N GLN A 201 -19.41 14.00 24.37
CA GLN A 201 -18.52 13.51 23.30
C GLN A 201 -17.19 13.02 23.88
N VAL A 202 -16.68 11.89 23.35
CA VAL A 202 -15.31 11.42 23.55
C VAL A 202 -14.61 11.56 22.20
N ALA A 203 -13.69 12.51 22.06
CA ALA A 203 -12.85 12.57 20.87
C ALA A 203 -11.85 11.43 20.94
N LEU A 204 -11.90 10.57 19.93
CA LEU A 204 -10.87 9.57 19.73
C LEU A 204 -9.78 10.16 18.85
N PRO A 205 -8.50 9.92 19.16
CA PRO A 205 -7.42 10.31 18.28
C PRO A 205 -7.63 9.71 16.89
N ALA A 206 -7.72 10.58 15.87
CA ALA A 206 -7.74 10.19 14.48
C ALA A 206 -6.30 10.09 13.96
N VAL A 207 -5.97 9.00 13.28
CA VAL A 207 -4.63 8.77 12.71
C VAL A 207 -4.79 8.49 11.23
N ASN A 208 -3.96 9.13 10.39
CA ASN A 208 -3.96 8.87 8.95
C ASN A 208 -3.54 7.42 8.68
N GLY A 209 -4.28 6.73 7.80
CA GLY A 209 -4.03 5.32 7.48
C GLY A 209 -2.66 5.04 6.86
N ASN A 210 -2.00 6.04 6.29
CA ASN A 210 -0.65 5.91 5.76
C ASN A 210 0.47 6.24 6.77
N THR A 211 0.13 6.48 8.05
CA THR A 211 1.12 6.82 9.08
C THR A 211 2.12 5.68 9.27
N PRO A 212 3.44 5.91 9.11
CA PRO A 212 4.45 4.87 9.29
C PRO A 212 4.37 4.19 10.65
N GLY A 213 4.38 2.85 10.64
CA GLY A 213 4.33 2.03 11.85
C GLY A 213 2.95 1.90 12.51
N LEU A 214 1.90 2.53 11.95
CA LEU A 214 0.50 2.33 12.41
C LEU A 214 0.09 0.86 12.33
N TYR A 215 0.60 0.19 11.31
CA TYR A 215 0.36 -1.21 11.04
C TYR A 215 1.61 -2.03 11.24
N GLY A 216 1.41 -3.31 11.50
CA GLY A 216 2.45 -4.32 11.55
C GLY A 216 2.20 -5.43 10.53
N GLY A 217 3.12 -6.37 10.48
CA GLY A 217 3.02 -7.61 9.71
C GLY A 217 4.26 -8.46 9.94
N THR A 218 4.31 -9.67 9.40
CA THR A 218 5.56 -10.40 9.20
C THR A 218 5.99 -10.25 7.75
N ARG A 219 7.24 -10.57 7.38
CA ARG A 219 7.65 -10.54 5.95
C ARG A 219 6.88 -11.49 5.01
N ASN A 220 5.92 -12.24 5.53
CA ASN A 220 4.97 -13.04 4.77
C ASN A 220 3.57 -12.43 4.93
N ALA A 221 3.05 -11.83 3.88
CA ALA A 221 1.72 -11.22 3.82
C ALA A 221 0.53 -12.21 3.94
N ALA A 222 0.77 -13.48 4.28
CA ALA A 222 -0.25 -14.52 4.40
C ALA A 222 -1.15 -14.38 5.64
N GLU A 223 -1.04 -13.32 6.44
CA GLU A 223 -1.95 -13.13 7.58
C GLU A 223 -3.41 -12.95 7.13
N CYS A 224 -3.64 -12.47 5.90
CA CYS A 224 -4.96 -12.38 5.27
C CYS A 224 -4.95 -12.96 3.85
N ASN A 225 -5.64 -14.09 3.65
CA ASN A 225 -5.74 -14.73 2.34
C ASN A 225 -6.89 -14.11 1.51
N GLN A 226 -6.54 -13.08 0.72
CA GLN A 226 -7.46 -12.42 -0.22
C GLN A 226 -8.14 -13.42 -1.15
N GLN A 227 -7.38 -14.36 -1.74
CA GLN A 227 -7.92 -15.30 -2.72
C GLN A 227 -8.93 -16.28 -2.10
N ALA A 228 -8.73 -16.69 -0.85
CA ALA A 228 -9.71 -17.50 -0.12
C ALA A 228 -11.01 -16.71 0.09
N MET A 229 -10.93 -15.44 0.51
CA MET A 229 -12.10 -14.58 0.70
C MET A 229 -12.84 -14.35 -0.64
N ILE A 230 -12.12 -14.06 -1.72
CA ILE A 230 -12.69 -13.90 -3.07
C ILE A 230 -13.40 -15.19 -3.50
N SER A 231 -12.71 -16.32 -3.42
CA SER A 231 -13.26 -17.62 -3.86
C SER A 231 -14.50 -18.00 -3.06
N PHE A 232 -14.50 -17.68 -1.76
CA PHE A 232 -15.66 -17.89 -0.90
C PHE A 232 -16.84 -17.01 -1.32
N LEU A 233 -16.64 -15.69 -1.48
CA LEU A 233 -17.72 -14.78 -1.86
C LEU A 233 -18.29 -15.10 -3.25
N GLU A 234 -17.43 -15.43 -4.22
CA GLU A 234 -17.87 -15.86 -5.57
C GLU A 234 -18.74 -17.13 -5.54
N ALA A 235 -18.52 -18.01 -4.56
CA ALA A 235 -19.33 -19.20 -4.35
C ALA A 235 -20.63 -18.97 -3.56
N HIS A 236 -20.80 -17.79 -2.93
CA HIS A 236 -21.94 -17.47 -2.04
C HIS A 236 -22.59 -16.14 -2.45
N PRO A 237 -23.52 -16.15 -3.43
CA PRO A 237 -24.06 -14.93 -4.03
C PRO A 237 -24.79 -13.99 -3.07
N ASP A 238 -25.46 -14.52 -2.05
CA ASP A 238 -26.17 -13.74 -1.02
C ASP A 238 -25.19 -12.96 -0.13
N LYS A 239 -24.12 -13.63 0.31
CA LYS A 239 -23.05 -12.99 1.08
C LYS A 239 -22.25 -12.01 0.23
N ALA A 240 -21.97 -12.34 -1.03
CA ALA A 240 -21.32 -11.43 -1.96
C ALA A 240 -22.14 -10.13 -2.16
N ALA A 241 -23.46 -10.26 -2.38
CA ALA A 241 -24.35 -9.10 -2.53
C ALA A 241 -24.35 -8.21 -1.27
N ALA A 242 -24.43 -8.81 -0.09
CA ALA A 242 -24.39 -8.06 1.17
C ALA A 242 -23.01 -7.43 1.42
N TRP A 243 -21.92 -8.14 1.15
CA TRP A 243 -20.55 -7.65 1.34
C TRP A 243 -20.26 -6.46 0.42
N ALA A 244 -20.62 -6.58 -0.86
CA ALA A 244 -20.52 -5.50 -1.84
C ALA A 244 -21.38 -4.30 -1.44
N GLY A 245 -22.60 -4.54 -0.93
CA GLY A 245 -23.49 -3.51 -0.41
C GLY A 245 -22.87 -2.69 0.72
N VAL A 246 -22.17 -3.34 1.67
CA VAL A 246 -21.45 -2.64 2.75
C VAL A 246 -20.31 -1.78 2.21
N GLN A 247 -19.56 -2.27 1.23
CA GLN A 247 -18.43 -1.52 0.65
C GLN A 247 -18.87 -0.46 -0.38
N GLY A 248 -20.15 -0.42 -0.76
CA GLY A 248 -20.66 0.50 -1.78
C GLY A 248 -20.19 0.18 -3.20
N ILE A 249 -19.88 -1.09 -3.49
CA ILE A 249 -19.39 -1.56 -4.80
C ILE A 249 -20.40 -2.51 -5.46
N GLN A 250 -20.22 -2.79 -6.75
CA GLN A 250 -20.95 -3.84 -7.44
C GLN A 250 -20.39 -5.22 -7.11
N VAL A 251 -21.23 -6.26 -7.15
CA VAL A 251 -20.80 -7.65 -6.93
C VAL A 251 -19.71 -8.08 -7.92
N SER A 252 -19.76 -7.59 -9.16
CA SER A 252 -18.73 -7.84 -10.18
C SER A 252 -17.38 -7.20 -9.87
N GLU A 253 -17.33 -6.23 -8.96
CA GLU A 253 -16.10 -5.50 -8.60
C GLU A 253 -15.40 -6.12 -7.38
N ILE A 254 -16.06 -7.05 -6.66
CA ILE A 254 -15.54 -7.67 -5.42
C ILE A 254 -14.11 -8.20 -5.59
N ARG A 255 -13.85 -8.93 -6.68
CA ARG A 255 -12.53 -9.52 -6.94
C ARG A 255 -11.44 -8.44 -7.02
N ALA A 256 -11.59 -7.51 -7.96
CA ALA A 256 -10.61 -6.44 -8.18
C ALA A 256 -10.47 -5.55 -6.92
N TYR A 257 -11.57 -5.30 -6.21
CA TYR A 257 -11.57 -4.54 -4.98
C TYR A 257 -10.75 -5.23 -3.89
N ILE A 258 -10.99 -6.51 -3.61
CA ILE A 258 -10.25 -7.28 -2.60
C ILE A 258 -8.78 -7.46 -2.99
N GLU A 259 -8.49 -7.73 -4.27
CA GLU A 259 -7.11 -7.82 -4.80
C GLU A 259 -6.32 -6.52 -4.58
N GLY A 260 -6.99 -5.36 -4.59
CA GLY A 260 -6.38 -4.06 -4.29
C GLY A 260 -6.20 -3.76 -2.80
N LEU A 261 -6.76 -4.56 -1.89
CA LEU A 261 -6.60 -4.35 -0.45
C LEU A 261 -5.27 -4.95 0.04
N THR A 262 -4.66 -4.31 1.04
CA THR A 262 -3.35 -4.70 1.56
C THR A 262 -3.50 -5.41 2.92
N PRO A 263 -2.91 -6.60 3.10
CA PRO A 263 -2.98 -7.34 4.35
C PRO A 263 -2.03 -6.74 5.40
N VAL A 264 -2.58 -6.38 6.57
CA VAL A 264 -1.82 -5.78 7.68
C VAL A 264 -2.33 -6.27 9.04
N VAL A 265 -1.55 -6.02 10.10
CA VAL A 265 -1.91 -6.31 11.49
C VAL A 265 -2.03 -5.00 12.26
N LEU A 266 -3.09 -4.85 13.07
CA LEU A 266 -3.29 -3.66 13.89
C LEU A 266 -2.24 -3.57 15.01
N THR A 267 -1.57 -2.42 15.16
CA THR A 267 -0.64 -2.18 16.28
C THR A 267 -1.28 -1.45 17.46
N ARG A 268 -2.53 -1.01 17.29
CA ARG A 268 -3.34 -0.26 18.25
C ARG A 268 -4.77 -0.76 18.25
N ASP A 269 -5.43 -0.62 19.40
CA ASP A 269 -6.85 -0.92 19.53
C ASP A 269 -7.62 0.07 18.66
N THR A 270 -8.36 -0.44 17.68
CA THR A 270 -8.88 0.38 16.58
C THR A 270 -10.40 0.33 16.55
N ARG A 271 -11.04 1.50 16.56
CA ARG A 271 -12.49 1.61 16.45
C ARG A 271 -12.93 1.53 15.00
N VAL A 272 -13.94 0.71 14.73
CA VAL A 272 -14.52 0.47 13.41
C VAL A 272 -16.03 0.27 13.51
N THR A 273 -16.73 0.31 12.38
CA THR A 273 -18.04 -0.34 12.26
C THR A 273 -17.82 -1.69 11.58
N ASN A 274 -18.16 -2.78 12.29
CA ASN A 274 -18.05 -4.14 11.79
C ASN A 274 -19.45 -4.62 11.34
N HIS A 275 -19.49 -5.55 10.39
CA HIS A 275 -20.73 -6.04 9.80
C HIS A 275 -20.82 -7.56 9.84
N GLY A 276 -21.75 -8.10 10.61
CA GLY A 276 -22.10 -9.53 10.58
C GLY A 276 -23.10 -9.83 9.46
N PHE A 277 -23.27 -11.12 9.12
CA PHE A 277 -24.24 -11.57 8.12
C PHE A 277 -25.31 -12.47 8.75
N ARG A 278 -26.57 -12.01 8.78
CA ARG A 278 -27.69 -12.77 9.34
C ARG A 278 -28.92 -12.63 8.44
N ASN A 279 -29.64 -13.73 8.23
CA ASN A 279 -30.89 -13.75 7.45
C ASN A 279 -30.77 -13.14 6.04
N GLY A 280 -29.66 -13.38 5.36
CA GLY A 280 -29.45 -12.89 3.99
C GLY A 280 -29.04 -11.40 3.90
N GLN A 281 -28.73 -10.75 5.02
CA GLN A 281 -28.42 -9.32 5.08
C GLN A 281 -27.18 -9.05 5.94
N ALA A 282 -26.44 -8.01 5.60
CA ALA A 282 -25.44 -7.42 6.48
C ALA A 282 -26.14 -6.64 7.60
N TYR A 283 -25.60 -6.67 8.81
CA TYR A 283 -26.00 -5.76 9.89
C TYR A 283 -24.77 -5.12 10.51
N ALA A 284 -24.80 -3.80 10.67
CA ALA A 284 -23.72 -3.03 11.26
C ALA A 284 -23.74 -3.11 12.80
N HIS A 285 -22.56 -3.14 13.41
CA HIS A 285 -22.40 -2.96 14.85
C HIS A 285 -21.11 -2.19 15.17
N PRO A 286 -21.12 -1.23 16.12
CA PRO A 286 -19.92 -0.52 16.54
C PRO A 286 -18.97 -1.46 17.27
N SER A 287 -17.68 -1.43 16.91
CA SER A 287 -16.67 -2.30 17.51
C SER A 287 -15.36 -1.59 17.81
N VAL A 288 -14.62 -2.10 18.80
CA VAL A 288 -13.18 -1.88 18.93
C VAL A 288 -12.47 -3.22 18.73
N LEU A 289 -11.63 -3.28 17.70
CA LEU A 289 -10.76 -4.41 17.45
C LEU A 289 -9.51 -4.27 18.30
N GLN A 290 -9.17 -5.31 19.08
CA GLN A 290 -7.90 -5.39 19.80
C GLN A 290 -6.72 -5.30 18.81
N ARG A 291 -5.63 -4.63 19.20
CA ARG A 291 -4.35 -4.74 18.50
C ARG A 291 -3.94 -6.21 18.30
N GLY A 292 -3.37 -6.53 17.15
CA GLY A 292 -3.04 -7.91 16.74
C GLY A 292 -4.05 -8.54 15.79
N HIS A 293 -5.25 -7.96 15.61
CA HIS A 293 -6.17 -8.38 14.55
C HIS A 293 -5.54 -8.17 13.17
N ALA A 294 -5.67 -9.18 12.31
CA ALA A 294 -5.30 -9.07 10.90
C ALA A 294 -6.48 -8.46 10.11
N VAL A 295 -6.19 -7.43 9.32
CA VAL A 295 -7.18 -6.70 8.51
C VAL A 295 -6.65 -6.44 7.09
N LEU A 296 -7.57 -6.27 6.16
CA LEU A 296 -7.30 -5.76 4.83
C LEU A 296 -7.59 -4.26 4.79
N VAL A 297 -6.62 -3.44 4.40
CA VAL A 297 -6.74 -1.97 4.26
C VAL A 297 -6.76 -1.54 2.79
N ASP A 298 -7.46 -0.46 2.47
CA ASP A 298 -7.40 0.13 1.13
C ASP A 298 -6.12 0.97 0.91
N GLN A 299 -5.93 1.54 -0.28
CA GLN A 299 -4.76 2.35 -0.65
C GLN A 299 -4.58 3.64 0.18
N TRP A 300 -5.59 4.05 0.96
CA TRP A 300 -5.52 5.18 1.89
C TRP A 300 -5.26 4.73 3.34
N GLY A 301 -5.14 3.41 3.54
CA GLY A 301 -4.86 2.76 4.81
C GLY A 301 -6.09 2.56 5.68
N VAL A 302 -7.31 2.66 5.17
CA VAL A 302 -8.52 2.46 5.99
C VAL A 302 -8.85 0.97 6.07
N PRO A 303 -9.08 0.37 7.26
CA PRO A 303 -9.52 -1.02 7.37
C PRO A 303 -10.86 -1.29 6.68
N ARG A 304 -10.88 -2.26 5.76
CA ARG A 304 -12.05 -2.63 4.94
C ARG A 304 -12.54 -4.05 5.17
N ALA A 305 -11.73 -4.96 5.69
CA ALA A 305 -12.21 -6.28 6.08
C ALA A 305 -11.39 -6.87 7.22
N LYS A 306 -12.05 -7.62 8.11
CA LYS A 306 -11.39 -8.38 9.17
C LYS A 306 -11.09 -9.79 8.68
N CYS A 307 -9.83 -10.23 8.80
CA CYS A 307 -9.39 -11.46 8.13
C CYS A 307 -9.86 -12.75 8.82
N SER A 308 -10.06 -12.73 10.14
CA SER A 308 -10.54 -13.88 10.90
C SER A 308 -12.01 -14.28 10.63
N CYS A 309 -12.80 -13.40 10.01
CA CYS A 309 -14.22 -13.68 9.70
C CYS A 309 -14.71 -13.21 8.31
N GLY A 310 -13.86 -12.51 7.55
CA GLY A 310 -14.21 -11.89 6.26
C GLY A 310 -15.24 -10.77 6.36
N ASN A 311 -15.60 -10.34 7.58
CA ASN A 311 -16.60 -9.29 7.76
C ASN A 311 -16.11 -7.98 7.14
N PRO A 312 -16.94 -7.30 6.32
CA PRO A 312 -16.60 -6.00 5.80
C PRO A 312 -16.62 -4.97 6.93
N LEU A 313 -15.61 -4.11 6.93
CA LEU A 313 -15.43 -3.01 7.86
C LEU A 313 -15.70 -1.69 7.12
N THR A 314 -16.28 -0.74 7.83
CA THR A 314 -16.37 0.67 7.40
C THR A 314 -15.81 1.57 8.51
N PRO A 315 -15.51 2.84 8.20
CA PRO A 315 -15.17 3.82 9.22
C PRO A 315 -16.22 3.85 10.36
N PRO A 316 -15.80 4.09 11.61
CA PRO A 316 -16.71 4.09 12.74
C PRO A 316 -17.70 5.24 12.66
N GLU A 317 -18.97 4.96 12.98
CA GLU A 317 -19.98 6.00 13.09
C GLU A 317 -19.87 6.77 14.42
N PRO A 318 -20.09 8.10 14.42
CA PRO A 318 -20.15 8.88 15.67
C PRO A 318 -21.25 8.38 16.60
N VAL A 319 -20.94 8.28 17.89
CA VAL A 319 -21.92 8.01 18.95
C VAL A 319 -22.38 9.31 19.59
N ALA A 320 -23.67 9.43 19.86
CA ALA A 320 -24.29 10.66 20.38
C ALA A 320 -23.91 10.99 21.84
N GLY A 321 -23.24 10.09 22.54
CA GLY A 321 -22.82 10.22 23.94
C GLY A 321 -21.60 9.35 24.24
N PRO A 322 -21.11 9.33 25.50
CA PRO A 322 -19.93 8.55 25.85
C PRO A 322 -20.22 7.06 25.61
N PRO A 323 -19.37 6.36 24.84
CA PRO A 323 -19.62 4.96 24.51
C PRO A 323 -19.58 4.08 25.76
N ILE A 324 -20.48 3.10 25.80
CA ILE A 324 -20.48 2.01 26.78
C ILE A 324 -19.79 0.82 26.12
N TYR A 325 -18.60 0.46 26.59
CA TYR A 325 -17.88 -0.69 26.06
C TYR A 325 -18.42 -1.98 26.69
N VAL A 326 -18.79 -2.93 25.84
CA VAL A 326 -19.39 -4.20 26.23
C VAL A 326 -18.63 -5.38 25.63
N GLY A 327 -18.79 -6.56 26.23
CA GLY A 327 -18.03 -7.76 25.88
C GLY A 327 -16.85 -7.96 26.81
N ASP A 328 -16.03 -8.97 26.50
CA ASP A 328 -14.89 -9.34 27.34
C ASP A 328 -13.69 -8.42 27.03
N PRO A 329 -13.24 -7.58 27.98
CA PRO A 329 -12.03 -6.80 27.79
C PRO A 329 -10.79 -7.70 27.89
N TRP A 330 -9.77 -7.41 27.10
CA TRP A 330 -8.45 -8.03 27.23
C TRP A 330 -7.66 -7.42 28.39
N PRO A 331 -6.61 -8.12 28.91
CA PRO A 331 -5.86 -7.67 30.08
C PRO A 331 -5.30 -6.24 29.99
N GLU A 332 -4.89 -5.82 28.80
CA GLU A 332 -4.33 -4.49 28.51
C GLU A 332 -5.33 -3.46 27.98
N TRP A 333 -6.63 -3.77 28.01
CA TRP A 333 -7.69 -2.87 27.54
C TRP A 333 -7.58 -1.50 28.20
N ASN A 334 -7.48 -0.46 27.36
CA ASN A 334 -7.45 0.91 27.83
C ASN A 334 -8.16 1.84 26.84
N VAL A 335 -9.33 2.33 27.26
CA VAL A 335 -10.16 3.27 26.50
C VAL A 335 -9.43 4.54 26.07
N THR A 336 -8.40 4.98 26.80
CA THR A 336 -7.71 6.25 26.51
C THR A 336 -6.72 6.17 25.36
N VAL A 337 -6.46 4.98 24.81
CA VAL A 337 -5.44 4.75 23.76
C VAL A 337 -6.01 4.06 22.52
N ILE A 338 -7.34 4.04 22.38
CA ILE A 338 -7.99 3.57 21.15
C ILE A 338 -7.87 4.63 20.06
N VAL A 339 -7.77 4.20 18.81
CA VAL A 339 -7.64 5.10 17.65
C VAL A 339 -8.76 4.92 16.65
N VAL A 340 -9.02 5.97 15.88
CA VAL A 340 -9.80 5.90 14.63
C VAL A 340 -8.84 6.10 13.48
N VAL A 341 -8.87 5.21 12.49
CA VAL A 341 -8.09 5.39 11.27
C VAL A 341 -8.92 6.18 10.26
N VAL A 342 -8.33 7.25 9.75
CA VAL A 342 -8.91 8.08 8.69
C VAL A 342 -8.07 7.95 7.42
N ALA A 343 -8.67 8.21 6.26
CA ALA A 343 -7.95 8.16 4.99
C ALA A 343 -6.80 9.18 4.99
N GLY A 344 -5.57 8.71 4.76
CA GLY A 344 -4.43 9.57 4.45
C GLY A 344 -4.32 9.84 2.95
N PRO A 345 -3.26 10.55 2.50
CA PRO A 345 -2.85 10.51 1.09
C PRO A 345 -2.65 9.07 0.61
N PRO A 346 -3.03 8.73 -0.64
CA PRO A 346 -2.83 7.38 -1.17
C PRO A 346 -1.33 7.03 -1.19
N VAL A 347 -1.01 5.76 -0.93
CA VAL A 347 0.36 5.25 -0.98
C VAL A 347 0.57 4.38 -2.21
N ASP A 348 1.26 4.89 -3.22
CA ASP A 348 1.51 4.10 -4.44
C ASP A 348 2.62 3.04 -4.25
N GLY A 349 3.59 3.31 -3.39
CA GLY A 349 4.75 2.44 -3.14
C GLY A 349 4.55 1.38 -2.05
N GLY A 350 3.44 1.45 -1.30
CA GLY A 350 3.16 0.57 -0.15
C GLY A 350 3.16 1.24 1.21
N PHE A 351 2.74 0.50 2.23
CA PHE A 351 2.67 0.93 3.63
C PHE A 351 3.96 0.63 4.38
N VAL A 352 4.42 1.56 5.22
CA VAL A 352 5.52 1.32 6.16
C VAL A 352 4.97 0.62 7.40
N LEU A 353 5.23 -0.68 7.52
CA LEU A 353 4.80 -1.54 8.61
C LEU A 353 5.93 -1.79 9.62
N VAL A 354 5.56 -2.17 10.83
CA VAL A 354 6.48 -2.80 11.80
C VAL A 354 6.51 -4.31 11.57
N ASP A 355 7.68 -4.88 11.31
CA ASP A 355 7.87 -6.33 11.37
C ASP A 355 7.68 -6.80 12.81
N LEU A 356 6.60 -7.52 13.06
CA LEU A 356 6.22 -7.97 14.40
C LEU A 356 7.13 -9.06 14.97
N THR A 357 8.07 -9.58 14.17
CA THR A 357 9.11 -10.53 14.61
C THR A 357 10.37 -9.82 15.05
N THR A 358 10.76 -8.75 14.34
CA THR A 358 12.07 -8.10 14.50
C THR A 358 12.00 -6.70 15.10
N GLY A 359 10.83 -6.06 15.05
CA GLY A 359 10.62 -4.65 15.40
C GLY A 359 11.16 -3.66 14.35
N GLN A 360 11.73 -4.15 13.24
CA GLN A 360 12.24 -3.31 12.15
C GLN A 360 11.09 -2.80 11.28
N LEU A 361 11.33 -1.71 10.54
CA LEU A 361 10.36 -1.22 9.56
C LEU A 361 10.51 -1.98 8.24
N ILE A 362 9.38 -2.34 7.64
CA ILE A 362 9.26 -2.96 6.32
C ILE A 362 8.22 -2.21 5.48
N ILE A 363 8.29 -2.35 4.17
CA ILE A 363 7.35 -1.80 3.21
C ILE A 363 6.54 -2.94 2.64
N ARG A 364 5.22 -2.86 2.81
CA ARG A 364 4.29 -3.75 2.14
C ARG A 364 3.63 -3.06 0.97
N THR A 365 3.90 -3.57 -0.23
CA THR A 365 3.29 -3.09 -1.47
C THR A 365 1.76 -3.09 -1.35
N VAL A 366 1.09 -2.10 -1.92
CA VAL A 366 -0.38 -2.10 -1.96
C VAL A 366 -0.87 -3.34 -2.73
N GLY A 367 -1.88 -4.01 -2.18
CA GLY A 367 -2.41 -5.25 -2.77
C GLY A 367 -1.47 -6.46 -2.64
N ALA A 368 -0.43 -6.38 -1.79
CA ALA A 368 0.55 -7.45 -1.64
C ALA A 368 -0.10 -8.79 -1.29
N THR A 369 0.20 -9.79 -2.09
CA THR A 369 -0.09 -11.20 -1.88
C THR A 369 1.09 -11.89 -1.18
N PRO A 370 0.95 -13.15 -0.71
CA PRO A 370 2.06 -13.88 -0.08
C PRO A 370 3.32 -14.07 -0.95
N ASP A 371 3.21 -13.98 -2.27
CA ASP A 371 4.34 -14.00 -3.23
C ASP A 371 4.89 -12.61 -3.55
N THR A 372 4.28 -11.54 -3.04
CA THR A 372 4.83 -10.19 -3.12
C THR A 372 5.80 -9.99 -1.96
N PRO A 373 7.10 -9.76 -2.22
CA PRO A 373 8.06 -9.56 -1.14
C PRO A 373 7.83 -8.22 -0.44
N ASP A 374 7.88 -8.22 0.89
CA ASP A 374 8.05 -6.99 1.67
C ASP A 374 9.50 -6.51 1.59
N LEU A 375 9.67 -5.20 1.58
CA LEU A 375 10.97 -4.57 1.41
C LEU A 375 11.45 -3.96 2.73
N ALA A 376 12.71 -4.13 3.09
CA ALA A 376 13.35 -3.30 4.10
C ALA A 376 13.34 -1.82 3.67
N THR A 377 13.42 -0.94 4.66
CA THR A 377 13.60 0.50 4.46
C THR A 377 14.75 1.02 5.32
N GLY A 378 15.29 2.19 4.99
CA GLY A 378 16.41 2.82 5.69
C GLY A 378 16.70 4.23 5.17
N ASP A 379 17.84 4.78 5.58
CA ASP A 379 18.34 6.11 5.19
C ASP A 379 18.58 6.19 3.67
N ILE A 380 19.02 5.10 3.04
CA ILE A 380 18.95 4.94 1.58
C ILE A 380 18.15 3.69 1.26
N ARG A 381 17.25 3.79 0.28
CA ARG A 381 16.57 2.64 -0.32
C ARG A 381 16.62 2.73 -1.84
N VAL A 382 17.11 1.68 -2.48
CA VAL A 382 17.12 1.52 -3.94
C VAL A 382 16.26 0.31 -4.26
N THR A 383 15.11 0.54 -4.90
CA THR A 383 14.13 -0.50 -5.23
C THR A 383 13.95 -0.59 -6.73
N LEU A 384 14.15 -1.79 -7.28
CA LEU A 384 13.91 -2.14 -8.68
C LEU A 384 12.67 -3.03 -8.76
N ARG A 385 11.76 -2.76 -9.70
CA ARG A 385 10.55 -3.57 -9.95
C ARG A 385 10.33 -3.82 -11.44
N TRP A 386 9.81 -5.00 -11.77
CA TRP A 386 9.39 -5.40 -13.12
C TRP A 386 8.20 -6.35 -13.04
N SER A 387 7.65 -6.75 -14.19
CA SER A 387 6.35 -7.46 -14.26
C SER A 387 6.38 -8.77 -15.06
N ASP A 388 7.57 -9.32 -15.33
CA ASP A 388 7.70 -10.57 -16.05
C ASP A 388 8.71 -11.51 -15.38
N ALA A 389 8.87 -12.71 -15.94
CA ALA A 389 9.64 -13.77 -15.32
C ALA A 389 11.17 -13.55 -15.33
N SER A 390 11.68 -12.53 -16.04
CA SER A 390 13.11 -12.28 -16.20
C SER A 390 13.83 -12.13 -14.87
N ASP A 391 15.11 -12.45 -14.89
CA ASP A 391 16.08 -12.24 -13.82
C ASP A 391 16.84 -10.95 -14.13
N ILE A 392 16.46 -9.89 -13.41
CA ILE A 392 17.06 -8.55 -13.51
C ILE A 392 17.73 -8.25 -12.18
N ASP A 393 19.06 -8.18 -12.19
CA ASP A 393 19.88 -7.90 -11.02
C ASP A 393 19.97 -6.39 -10.77
N LEU A 394 19.97 -6.03 -9.49
CA LEU A 394 20.28 -4.72 -8.94
C LEU A 394 21.65 -4.76 -8.25
N ALA A 395 22.48 -3.78 -8.57
CA ALA A 395 23.70 -3.51 -7.84
C ALA A 395 23.83 -2.03 -7.51
N VAL A 396 24.37 -1.71 -6.33
CA VAL A 396 24.64 -0.33 -5.92
C VAL A 396 26.07 -0.23 -5.42
N THR A 397 26.87 0.60 -6.09
CA THR A 397 28.22 0.96 -5.68
C THR A 397 28.17 2.21 -4.83
N ASP A 398 28.76 2.14 -3.64
CA ASP A 398 28.85 3.27 -2.71
C ASP A 398 30.00 4.24 -3.08
N PRO A 399 30.10 5.41 -2.42
CA PRO A 399 31.15 6.39 -2.67
C PRO A 399 32.58 5.89 -2.41
N PHE A 400 32.75 4.80 -1.64
CA PHE A 400 34.06 4.18 -1.40
C PHE A 400 34.43 3.17 -2.49
N GLY A 401 33.52 2.86 -3.41
CA GLY A 401 33.70 1.93 -4.51
C GLY A 401 33.30 0.49 -4.18
N ASP A 402 32.78 0.23 -2.98
CA ASP A 402 32.27 -1.09 -2.61
C ASP A 402 30.87 -1.28 -3.22
N THR A 403 30.60 -2.47 -3.75
CA THR A 403 29.34 -2.75 -4.45
C THR A 403 28.50 -3.77 -3.69
N VAL A 404 27.26 -3.39 -3.39
CA VAL A 404 26.21 -4.31 -2.95
C VAL A 404 25.55 -4.92 -4.18
N SER A 405 25.47 -6.25 -4.23
CA SER A 405 24.80 -7.02 -5.29
C SER A 405 24.53 -8.45 -4.82
N TYR A 406 23.94 -9.30 -5.66
CA TYR A 406 23.77 -10.72 -5.36
C TYR A 406 25.09 -11.40 -4.94
N GLY A 407 26.19 -11.10 -5.63
CA GLY A 407 27.51 -11.66 -5.35
C GLY A 407 28.21 -11.08 -4.10
N SER A 408 27.77 -9.92 -3.63
CA SER A 408 28.28 -9.23 -2.44
C SER A 408 27.12 -8.57 -1.71
N ARG A 409 26.38 -9.35 -0.90
CA ARG A 409 25.11 -8.91 -0.31
C ARG A 409 25.24 -7.83 0.76
N THR A 410 26.44 -7.51 1.23
CA THR A 410 26.69 -6.45 2.21
C THR A 410 28.03 -5.77 1.97
N VAL A 411 28.13 -4.48 2.27
CA VAL A 411 29.38 -3.70 2.19
C VAL A 411 29.72 -3.02 3.51
N ALA A 412 30.97 -2.57 3.66
CA ALA A 412 31.47 -1.98 4.91
C ALA A 412 30.77 -0.67 5.30
N SER A 413 30.25 0.08 4.32
CA SER A 413 29.47 1.30 4.55
C SER A 413 28.06 1.06 5.10
N GLY A 414 27.65 -0.21 5.28
CA GLY A 414 26.36 -0.58 5.87
C GLY A 414 25.27 -0.94 4.84
N GLY A 415 25.59 -0.91 3.55
CA GLY A 415 24.66 -1.31 2.49
C GLY A 415 24.40 -2.80 2.50
N ALA A 416 23.15 -3.21 2.28
CA ALA A 416 22.73 -4.61 2.29
C ALA A 416 21.66 -4.90 1.22
N LEU A 417 21.81 -6.03 0.52
CA LEU A 417 20.82 -6.58 -0.40
C LEU A 417 19.76 -7.35 0.39
N ASP A 418 18.56 -6.79 0.40
CA ASP A 418 17.42 -7.24 1.17
C ASP A 418 16.58 -8.26 0.39
N VAL A 419 16.06 -7.87 -0.77
CA VAL A 419 15.28 -8.75 -1.66
C VAL A 419 16.01 -8.91 -2.98
N ASP A 420 16.00 -10.15 -3.46
CA ASP A 420 16.63 -10.65 -4.69
C ASP A 420 15.63 -11.64 -5.30
N ALA A 421 15.17 -11.34 -6.51
CA ALA A 421 13.98 -11.96 -7.10
C ALA A 421 14.30 -12.60 -8.44
N ASN A 422 13.67 -13.74 -8.72
CA ASN A 422 13.87 -14.54 -9.93
C ASN A 422 15.30 -15.06 -10.14
N SER A 423 16.16 -14.97 -9.11
CA SER A 423 17.55 -15.45 -9.13
C SER A 423 17.68 -16.81 -9.82
N ALA A 424 18.57 -16.87 -10.81
CA ALA A 424 18.89 -18.04 -11.61
C ALA A 424 17.69 -18.65 -12.37
N CYS A 425 16.58 -17.93 -12.51
CA CYS A 425 15.31 -18.41 -13.06
C CYS A 425 14.70 -19.61 -12.32
N ASP A 426 15.08 -19.88 -11.07
CA ASP A 426 14.67 -21.08 -10.35
C ASP A 426 13.27 -20.96 -9.73
N THR A 427 12.97 -19.79 -9.13
CA THR A 427 11.65 -19.46 -8.57
C THR A 427 11.19 -18.13 -9.15
N VAL A 428 10.25 -18.21 -10.09
CA VAL A 428 9.71 -17.03 -10.78
C VAL A 428 8.55 -16.44 -9.99
N MET A 429 8.68 -15.18 -9.61
CA MET A 429 7.64 -14.35 -9.03
C MET A 429 6.88 -13.59 -10.12
N THR A 430 5.59 -13.32 -9.89
CA THR A 430 4.76 -12.56 -10.82
C THR A 430 4.88 -11.05 -10.62
N SER A 431 5.28 -10.62 -9.42
CA SER A 431 5.56 -9.22 -9.06
C SER A 431 6.96 -9.10 -8.43
N PRO A 432 8.02 -9.39 -9.20
CA PRO A 432 9.39 -9.40 -8.68
C PRO A 432 9.89 -7.99 -8.32
N ALA A 433 10.77 -7.95 -7.32
CA ALA A 433 11.46 -6.74 -6.91
C ALA A 433 12.86 -7.07 -6.39
N GLU A 434 13.81 -6.18 -6.62
CA GLU A 434 15.08 -6.17 -5.89
C GLU A 434 15.17 -4.94 -5.02
N ASN A 435 15.81 -5.06 -3.86
CA ASN A 435 15.88 -3.97 -2.89
C ASN A 435 17.24 -3.95 -2.18
N ILE A 436 17.93 -2.81 -2.24
CA ILE A 436 19.17 -2.56 -1.50
C ILE A 436 18.94 -1.38 -0.55
N VAL A 437 19.39 -1.53 0.70
CA VAL A 437 19.18 -0.54 1.75
C VAL A 437 20.46 -0.21 2.53
N TRP A 438 20.56 1.03 3.01
CA TRP A 438 21.43 1.43 4.12
C TRP A 438 20.53 1.82 5.29
N THR A 439 20.62 1.11 6.41
CA THR A 439 19.74 1.32 7.58
C THR A 439 20.38 2.15 8.71
N GLY A 440 21.67 2.46 8.58
CA GLY A 440 22.36 3.44 9.41
C GLY A 440 22.95 4.54 8.54
N THR A 441 23.79 5.40 9.11
CA THR A 441 24.32 6.59 8.44
C THR A 441 25.11 6.24 7.18
N PRO A 442 24.55 6.47 5.97
CA PRO A 442 25.24 6.20 4.72
C PRO A 442 26.36 7.23 4.51
N PRO A 443 27.45 6.88 3.81
CA PRO A 443 28.49 7.85 3.45
C PRO A 443 27.98 8.89 2.44
N ASP A 444 28.37 10.15 2.65
CA ASP A 444 28.18 11.19 1.66
C ASP A 444 28.98 10.90 0.38
N GLY A 445 28.39 11.24 -0.76
CA GLY A 445 29.01 11.18 -2.06
C GLY A 445 28.11 10.54 -3.10
N ARG A 446 28.73 10.20 -4.23
CA ARG A 446 28.05 9.62 -5.37
C ARG A 446 27.86 8.13 -5.22
N TYR A 447 26.63 7.69 -5.45
CA TYR A 447 26.26 6.30 -5.61
C TYR A 447 26.03 5.98 -7.08
N THR A 448 26.37 4.76 -7.48
CA THR A 448 26.10 4.24 -8.82
C THR A 448 25.15 3.06 -8.73
N VAL A 449 23.99 3.15 -9.39
CA VAL A 449 23.00 2.07 -9.45
C VAL A 449 23.12 1.39 -10.81
N THR A 450 23.27 0.07 -10.81
CA THR A 450 23.31 -0.75 -12.02
C THR A 450 22.12 -1.68 -12.05
N VAL A 451 21.39 -1.64 -13.16
CA VAL A 451 20.31 -2.58 -13.50
C VAL A 451 20.83 -3.49 -14.62
N HIS A 452 20.86 -4.80 -14.37
CA HIS A 452 21.47 -5.76 -15.27
C HIS A 452 20.53 -6.92 -15.61
N LEU A 453 20.34 -7.21 -16.89
CA LEU A 453 19.62 -8.40 -17.34
C LEU A 453 20.53 -9.63 -17.25
N TRP A 454 20.30 -10.47 -16.24
CA TRP A 454 21.01 -11.74 -16.10
C TRP A 454 20.45 -12.81 -17.04
N GLY A 455 19.12 -12.92 -17.12
CA GLY A 455 18.48 -13.89 -17.98
C GLY A 455 16.99 -13.65 -18.22
N ASN A 456 16.50 -14.02 -19.41
CA ASN A 456 15.11 -13.75 -19.77
C ASN A 456 14.10 -14.72 -19.12
N CYS A 457 14.55 -15.82 -18.50
CA CYS A 457 13.72 -16.80 -17.79
C CYS A 457 12.42 -17.24 -18.51
N SER A 458 12.51 -17.45 -19.83
CA SER A 458 11.38 -17.79 -20.72
C SER A 458 10.41 -16.64 -21.08
N SER A 459 10.64 -15.43 -20.58
CA SER A 459 10.00 -14.19 -21.07
C SER A 459 10.53 -13.79 -22.46
N GLY A 460 9.98 -12.70 -23.02
CA GLY A 460 10.46 -12.06 -24.25
C GLY A 460 11.89 -11.51 -24.14
N ASP A 461 12.34 -10.72 -25.11
CA ASP A 461 13.69 -10.10 -25.08
C ASP A 461 13.72 -8.71 -24.45
N SER A 462 12.55 -8.09 -24.23
CA SER A 462 12.44 -6.71 -23.77
C SER A 462 11.76 -6.68 -22.42
N HIS A 463 12.46 -6.20 -21.40
CA HIS A 463 11.99 -6.20 -20.02
C HIS A 463 11.95 -4.77 -19.50
N ALA A 464 10.75 -4.23 -19.37
CA ALA A 464 10.56 -2.91 -18.78
C ALA A 464 10.68 -3.00 -17.26
N TYR A 465 11.32 -1.99 -16.66
CA TYR A 465 11.47 -1.88 -15.22
C TYR A 465 11.21 -0.46 -14.73
N ASN A 466 10.92 -0.35 -13.44
CA ASN A 466 10.87 0.90 -12.70
C ASN A 466 11.90 0.85 -11.56
N LEU A 467 12.74 1.87 -11.49
CA LEU A 467 13.73 2.07 -10.44
C LEU A 467 13.34 3.30 -9.62
N VAL A 468 13.28 3.15 -8.30
CA VAL A 468 13.06 4.24 -7.35
C VAL A 468 14.18 4.27 -6.33
N VAL A 469 14.75 5.45 -6.12
CA VAL A 469 15.75 5.69 -5.06
C VAL A 469 15.19 6.70 -4.08
N LEU A 470 15.21 6.33 -2.80
CA LEU A 470 14.86 7.21 -1.70
C LEU A 470 16.10 7.49 -0.83
N VAL A 471 16.23 8.72 -0.37
CA VAL A 471 17.18 9.14 0.67
C VAL A 471 16.37 9.82 1.78
N GLY A 472 16.50 9.36 3.02
CA GLY A 472 15.68 9.82 4.15
C GLY A 472 14.16 9.60 3.95
N GLY A 473 13.79 8.65 3.10
CA GLY A 473 12.39 8.40 2.70
C GLY A 473 11.86 9.29 1.56
N VAL A 474 12.68 10.22 1.04
CA VAL A 474 12.30 11.14 -0.04
C VAL A 474 12.89 10.66 -1.38
N PRO A 475 12.11 10.62 -2.48
CA PRO A 475 12.65 10.32 -3.80
C PRO A 475 13.73 11.31 -4.22
N VAL A 476 14.86 10.81 -4.72
CA VAL A 476 15.93 11.65 -5.26
C VAL A 476 15.97 11.62 -6.77
N ALA A 477 16.52 12.69 -7.37
CA ALA A 477 16.74 12.76 -8.79
C ALA A 477 17.77 11.71 -9.24
N LEU A 478 17.45 11.00 -10.32
CA LEU A 478 18.36 10.07 -10.97
C LEU A 478 18.95 10.70 -12.23
N TYR A 479 20.19 10.34 -12.53
CA TYR A 479 20.87 10.75 -13.74
C TYR A 479 21.46 9.54 -14.45
N ASP A 480 21.47 9.56 -15.78
CA ASP A 480 22.22 8.57 -16.55
C ASP A 480 23.72 8.67 -16.20
N ALA A 481 24.34 7.55 -15.88
CA ALA A 481 25.70 7.53 -15.35
C ALA A 481 26.78 8.01 -16.34
N THR A 482 26.47 8.01 -17.65
CA THR A 482 27.43 8.39 -18.70
C THR A 482 27.27 9.85 -19.11
N THR A 483 26.02 10.26 -19.35
CA THR A 483 25.67 11.58 -19.89
C THR A 483 25.35 12.59 -18.81
N LEU A 484 25.07 12.13 -17.58
CA LEU A 484 24.55 12.93 -16.48
C LEU A 484 23.26 13.67 -16.82
N ALA A 485 22.52 13.21 -17.83
CA ALA A 485 21.21 13.73 -18.15
C ALA A 485 20.18 13.23 -17.12
N PRO A 486 19.19 14.04 -16.72
CA PRO A 486 18.11 13.61 -15.85
C PRO A 486 17.40 12.36 -16.39
N ALA A 487 17.11 11.41 -15.51
CA ALA A 487 16.48 10.15 -15.83
C ALA A 487 15.30 9.88 -14.88
N SER A 488 14.24 9.26 -15.40
CA SER A 488 13.03 8.97 -14.62
C SER A 488 13.09 7.68 -13.80
N GLY A 489 14.16 6.89 -13.92
CA GLY A 489 14.25 5.55 -13.34
C GLY A 489 13.41 4.48 -14.08
N ASN A 490 12.55 4.88 -15.02
CA ASN A 490 11.88 3.93 -15.93
C ASN A 490 12.81 3.58 -17.08
N GLY A 491 12.98 2.29 -17.33
CA GLY A 491 13.88 1.82 -18.38
C GLY A 491 13.50 0.48 -18.96
N THR A 492 14.36 -0.02 -19.83
CA THR A 492 14.20 -1.34 -20.45
C THR A 492 15.56 -1.98 -20.62
N VAL A 493 15.69 -3.22 -20.18
CA VAL A 493 16.85 -4.07 -20.48
C VAL A 493 16.47 -5.14 -21.51
N SER A 494 17.43 -5.56 -22.32
CA SER A 494 17.28 -6.58 -23.35
C SER A 494 18.61 -7.23 -23.69
N SER A 495 18.62 -8.24 -24.57
CA SER A 495 19.88 -8.81 -25.07
C SER A 495 20.76 -7.80 -25.83
N SER A 496 20.20 -6.68 -26.31
CA SER A 496 20.95 -5.61 -26.97
C SER A 496 21.34 -4.47 -26.04
N VAL A 497 20.61 -4.29 -24.92
CA VAL A 497 20.92 -3.33 -23.85
C VAL A 497 20.83 -4.08 -22.53
N THR A 498 21.88 -4.83 -22.21
CA THR A 498 21.86 -5.73 -21.03
C THR A 498 22.08 -4.99 -19.73
N THR A 499 22.56 -3.75 -19.76
CA THR A 499 22.90 -2.98 -18.57
C THR A 499 22.52 -1.53 -18.75
N VAL A 500 21.87 -0.97 -17.73
CA VAL A 500 21.62 0.47 -17.61
C VAL A 500 22.17 0.93 -16.26
N THR A 501 22.82 2.10 -16.25
CA THR A 501 23.49 2.61 -15.06
C THR A 501 23.01 4.03 -14.76
N TYR A 502 22.63 4.26 -13.52
CA TYR A 502 22.22 5.54 -12.98
C TYR A 502 23.20 6.01 -11.90
N VAL A 503 23.20 7.31 -11.63
CA VAL A 503 23.86 7.89 -10.47
C VAL A 503 22.89 8.78 -9.69
N PHE A 504 23.10 8.82 -8.39
CA PHE A 504 22.49 9.78 -7.48
C PHE A 504 23.54 10.17 -6.42
N ASP A 505 23.33 11.31 -5.79
CA ASP A 505 24.26 11.84 -4.80
C ASP A 505 23.57 11.92 -3.43
N VAL A 506 24.34 11.68 -2.37
CA VAL A 506 23.92 11.78 -0.97
C VAL A 506 24.85 12.79 -0.30
N GLY A 507 24.30 13.77 0.42
CA GLY A 507 25.08 14.87 0.99
C GLY A 507 25.76 15.76 -0.08
N THR A 508 26.75 16.55 0.34
CA THR A 508 27.30 17.68 -0.45
C THR A 508 28.29 17.30 -1.56
N GLY A 509 28.45 16.01 -1.85
CA GLY A 509 29.55 15.45 -2.65
C GLY A 509 29.29 15.25 -4.14
N GLY A 510 28.12 15.65 -4.65
CA GLY A 510 27.77 15.57 -6.08
C GLY A 510 28.60 16.51 -6.97
N PRO A 511 28.42 16.50 -8.32
CA PRO A 511 29.19 17.33 -9.21
C PRO A 511 28.78 18.77 -8.95
N THR A 512 29.67 19.55 -8.32
CA THR A 512 29.43 20.98 -8.16
C THR A 512 29.28 21.61 -9.54
N THR A 513 28.13 22.24 -9.81
CA THR A 513 27.91 23.16 -10.93
C THR A 513 26.85 24.20 -10.51
N PRO A 514 26.83 25.43 -11.05
CA PRO A 514 27.87 26.47 -11.01
C PRO A 514 27.32 27.87 -10.63
N GLY A 515 27.82 28.49 -9.54
CA GLY A 515 27.77 29.96 -9.33
C GLY A 515 26.42 30.58 -8.91
N GLY A 516 26.47 31.72 -8.21
CA GLY A 516 25.38 32.32 -7.42
C GLY A 516 24.08 32.72 -8.14
N ASP A 517 24.02 32.73 -9.47
CA ASP A 517 22.76 32.92 -10.22
C ASP A 517 21.91 31.63 -10.25
N ASP A 518 22.54 30.48 -10.03
CA ASP A 518 21.89 29.16 -9.98
C ASP A 518 21.17 28.94 -8.64
N VAL A 519 21.74 29.44 -7.53
CA VAL A 519 21.15 29.32 -6.19
C VAL A 519 19.82 30.06 -6.08
N ALA A 520 19.72 31.26 -6.66
CA ALA A 520 18.48 32.02 -6.70
C ALA A 520 17.39 31.29 -7.51
N THR A 521 17.77 30.71 -8.64
CA THR A 521 16.87 29.98 -9.55
C THR A 521 16.42 28.64 -8.95
N ALA A 522 17.33 27.92 -8.30
CA ALA A 522 17.03 26.69 -7.58
C ALA A 522 16.10 26.96 -6.38
N ALA A 523 16.41 27.98 -5.58
CA ALA A 523 15.56 28.42 -4.47
C ALA A 523 14.14 28.80 -4.94
N ALA A 524 14.03 29.51 -6.08
CA ALA A 524 12.73 29.84 -6.67
C ALA A 524 11.96 28.59 -7.08
N THR A 525 12.64 27.66 -7.76
CA THR A 525 12.03 26.40 -8.23
C THR A 525 11.56 25.53 -7.08
N ILE A 526 12.34 25.46 -5.99
CA ILE A 526 11.98 24.70 -4.79
C ILE A 526 10.70 25.29 -4.16
N ILE A 527 10.65 26.60 -3.93
CA ILE A 527 9.45 27.22 -3.34
C ILE A 527 8.24 27.09 -4.27
N ASP A 528 8.42 27.29 -5.57
CA ASP A 528 7.35 27.17 -6.57
C ASP A 528 6.76 25.76 -6.57
N GLN A 529 7.60 24.72 -6.63
CA GLN A 529 7.14 23.32 -6.59
C GLN A 529 6.44 22.97 -5.27
N LEU A 530 7.02 23.36 -4.14
CA LEU A 530 6.45 23.06 -2.82
C LEU A 530 5.08 23.72 -2.59
N LEU A 531 4.87 24.93 -3.13
CA LEU A 531 3.56 25.59 -3.09
C LEU A 531 2.59 25.00 -4.11
N LEU A 532 3.08 24.63 -5.30
CA LEU A 532 2.26 24.03 -6.35
C LEU A 532 1.74 22.64 -5.94
N ASP A 533 2.55 21.84 -5.25
CA ASP A 533 2.22 20.48 -4.78
C ASP A 533 1.05 20.47 -3.77
N CYS A 534 0.83 21.57 -3.05
CA CYS A 534 -0.32 21.77 -2.17
C CYS A 534 -1.43 22.64 -2.79
N GLY A 535 -1.36 22.92 -4.10
CA GLY A 535 -2.38 23.63 -4.86
C GLY A 535 -2.34 25.15 -4.74
N VAL A 536 -1.21 25.73 -4.33
CA VAL A 536 -1.02 27.18 -4.20
C VAL A 536 -0.22 27.69 -5.39
N ASP A 537 -0.91 28.32 -6.33
CA ASP A 537 -0.27 29.07 -7.43
C ASP A 537 0.17 30.44 -6.91
N ALA A 538 1.48 30.67 -6.85
CA ALA A 538 2.07 31.87 -6.27
C ALA A 538 3.01 32.58 -7.24
N ILE A 539 3.00 33.91 -7.22
CA ILE A 539 3.97 34.71 -7.99
C ILE A 539 5.17 35.00 -7.09
N LEU A 540 6.35 34.54 -7.50
CA LEU A 540 7.58 34.74 -6.73
C LEU A 540 8.26 36.07 -7.06
N HIS A 541 8.52 36.88 -6.02
CA HIS A 541 9.31 38.10 -6.08
C HIS A 541 10.67 37.90 -5.39
N ASP A 542 11.74 38.29 -6.08
CA ASP A 542 13.10 38.16 -5.58
C ASP A 542 13.33 39.05 -4.34
N GLY A 543 13.60 38.42 -3.20
CA GLY A 543 13.90 39.07 -1.92
C GLY A 543 15.40 39.29 -1.68
N GLY A 544 16.25 38.80 -2.57
CA GLY A 544 17.71 38.94 -2.53
C GLY A 544 18.44 37.86 -1.74
N ALA A 545 19.77 37.86 -1.90
CA ALA A 545 20.66 36.94 -1.20
C ALA A 545 20.64 37.12 0.32
N VAL A 546 20.76 36.03 1.06
CA VAL A 546 20.96 36.00 2.51
C VAL A 546 22.20 35.16 2.84
N ASP A 547 22.70 35.22 4.08
CA ASP A 547 23.87 34.44 4.48
C ASP A 547 23.55 32.94 4.37
N GLY A 548 24.21 32.24 3.44
CA GLY A 548 23.99 30.82 3.17
C GLY A 548 22.68 30.47 2.45
N GLY A 549 22.05 31.40 1.72
CA GLY A 549 20.79 31.11 1.00
C GLY A 549 20.24 32.24 0.14
N TRP A 550 18.99 32.10 -0.29
CA TRP A 550 18.26 33.11 -1.05
C TRP A 550 16.83 33.30 -0.54
N ARG A 551 16.35 34.54 -0.51
CA ARG A 551 14.99 34.88 -0.07
C ARG A 551 14.05 35.08 -1.25
N TRP A 552 12.84 34.56 -1.14
CA TRP A 552 11.75 34.79 -2.08
C TRP A 552 10.47 35.18 -1.35
N ILE A 553 9.70 36.10 -1.93
CA ILE A 553 8.40 36.54 -1.45
C ILE A 553 7.35 35.96 -2.40
N ALA A 554 6.56 35.01 -1.93
CA ALA A 554 5.48 34.39 -2.67
C ALA A 554 4.19 35.20 -2.48
N ILE A 555 3.62 35.73 -3.56
CA ILE A 555 2.31 36.37 -3.54
C ILE A 555 1.25 35.28 -3.62
N THR A 556 0.53 35.05 -2.52
CA THR A 556 -0.47 33.99 -2.40
C THR A 556 -1.88 34.57 -2.16
N PRO A 557 -2.95 33.76 -2.25
CA PRO A 557 -4.31 34.21 -1.89
C PRO A 557 -4.46 34.64 -0.43
N ALA A 558 -3.62 34.14 0.50
CA ALA A 558 -3.65 34.53 1.90
C ALA A 558 -2.80 35.78 2.22
N GLY A 559 -2.02 36.27 1.25
CA GLY A 559 -1.11 37.41 1.39
C GLY A 559 0.31 37.09 0.93
N ASP A 560 1.23 38.03 1.15
CA ASP A 560 2.65 37.84 0.83
C ASP A 560 3.30 36.93 1.87
N ALA A 561 3.99 35.87 1.42
CA ALA A 561 4.66 34.89 2.26
C ALA A 561 6.18 34.90 1.98
N SER A 562 6.99 35.25 2.99
CA SER A 562 8.45 35.31 2.90
C SER A 562 9.08 33.97 3.27
N PHE A 563 9.84 33.40 2.35
CA PHE A 563 10.62 32.19 2.54
C PHE A 563 12.10 32.47 2.30
N VAL A 564 12.95 31.84 3.09
CA VAL A 564 14.38 31.75 2.82
C VAL A 564 14.70 30.29 2.49
N VAL A 565 15.34 30.06 1.36
CA VAL A 565 15.90 28.75 1.03
C VAL A 565 17.39 28.81 1.35
N MET A 566 17.78 28.06 2.38
CA MET A 566 19.16 27.96 2.82
C MET A 566 19.83 26.77 2.14
N ASP A 567 21.10 26.94 1.79
CA ASP A 567 22.04 25.91 1.37
C ASP A 567 23.34 26.06 2.21
N PRO A 568 23.28 25.82 3.53
CA PRO A 568 24.45 26.01 4.38
C PRO A 568 25.46 24.85 4.23
N MET A 569 25.02 23.71 3.68
CA MET A 569 25.75 22.45 3.60
C MET A 569 25.18 21.52 2.52
N GLY A 570 24.87 21.98 1.31
CA GLY A 570 24.40 21.15 0.18
C GLY A 570 22.99 20.57 0.30
N ASP A 571 22.34 20.76 1.44
CA ASP A 571 20.95 20.41 1.70
C ASP A 571 20.10 21.68 1.66
N TRP A 572 19.06 21.68 0.84
CA TRP A 572 18.15 22.80 0.72
C TRP A 572 17.12 22.77 1.85
N TYR A 573 17.12 23.80 2.69
CA TYR A 573 16.15 23.98 3.77
C TYR A 573 15.27 25.19 3.48
N VAL A 574 13.96 25.02 3.47
CA VAL A 574 13.01 26.13 3.37
C VAL A 574 12.64 26.60 4.77
N VAL A 575 12.94 27.86 5.06
CA VAL A 575 12.64 28.52 6.34
C VAL A 575 11.56 29.58 6.10
N PRO A 576 10.35 29.40 6.66
CA PRO A 576 9.35 30.46 6.65
C PRO A 576 9.76 31.57 7.61
N GLU A 577 9.58 32.83 7.21
CA GLU A 577 10.01 33.99 8.01
C GLU A 577 8.86 34.81 8.58
N ASP A 578 7.64 34.51 8.16
CA ASP A 578 6.41 35.11 8.67
C ASP A 578 5.32 34.06 8.88
N GLU A 579 4.24 34.48 9.54
CA GLU A 579 3.13 33.61 9.92
C GLU A 579 2.41 33.01 8.70
N ILE A 580 2.33 33.73 7.59
CA ILE A 580 1.66 33.26 6.36
C ILE A 580 2.52 32.17 5.72
N ALA A 581 3.83 32.41 5.58
CA ALA A 581 4.79 31.43 5.11
C ALA A 581 4.81 30.18 6.01
N GLY A 582 4.75 30.35 7.33
CA GLY A 582 4.72 29.25 8.29
C GLY A 582 3.47 28.37 8.14
N ASN A 583 2.30 28.99 7.98
CA ASN A 583 1.05 28.27 7.74
C ASN A 583 1.08 27.50 6.42
N TYR A 584 1.61 28.10 5.35
CA TYR A 584 1.79 27.39 4.09
C TYR A 584 2.76 26.23 4.24
N ALA A 585 3.93 26.44 4.84
CA ALA A 585 4.95 25.42 4.99
C ALA A 585 4.48 24.18 5.77
N VAL A 586 3.67 24.40 6.83
CA VAL A 586 3.02 23.31 7.57
C VAL A 586 1.91 22.65 6.76
N SER A 587 1.04 23.43 6.12
CA SER A 587 -0.09 22.90 5.34
C SER A 587 0.34 22.12 4.10
N CYS A 588 1.47 22.52 3.50
CA CYS A 588 2.07 21.91 2.32
C CYS A 588 3.10 20.84 2.69
N GLY A 589 3.31 20.57 3.98
CA GLY A 589 4.04 19.40 4.47
C GLY A 589 5.57 19.48 4.34
N PHE A 590 6.15 20.66 4.12
CA PHE A 590 7.59 20.83 3.93
C PHE A 590 8.28 21.56 5.11
N TYR A 591 7.55 21.80 6.19
CA TYR A 591 8.09 22.36 7.42
C TYR A 591 7.36 21.81 8.64
N THR A 592 8.13 21.35 9.63
CA THR A 592 7.65 20.98 10.96
C THR A 592 8.33 21.90 11.98
N PRO A 593 7.56 22.71 12.74
CA PRO A 593 8.11 23.71 13.66
C PRO A 593 8.84 23.15 14.87
#